data_AF-A0A2V8NSN5-F1
#
_entry.id   AF-A0A2V8NSN5-F1
#
_cell.length_a   1.000
_cell.length_b   1.000
_cell.length_c   1.000
_cell.angle_alpha   90.00
_cell.angle_beta   90.00
_cell.angle_gamma   90.00
#
_symmetry.space_group_name_H-M   'P 1'
#
loop_
_entity.id
_entity.type
_entity.pdbx_description
1 polymer ?
#
loop_
_entity_poly.entity_id
_entity_poly.type
_entity_poly.pdbx_seq_one_letter_code
_entity_poly.pdbx_strand_id
1 'polypeptide(L)'
;MPAPVTPIVSMTPPNPDPRVGLAPGRWDAAQAGWNMRMISTTPPSASSAGATHPDLAFTRKYVIQGNYNGFEIWDISNPAKPVLANAYECPASQNDVSVYKNLLFMSSEGTNSRQDCKFGGVPAPASEDRVRGVRIFDISDIAHPKLVTSLQTCRGSHTHTVVTQPGDPNNLYIYVSGTANVRPASELKGCQDGGRDDPNSARFRLEVIRVPLAKPSAAAVVSSPRIFNNLPIAPRNE
;
A
#
# COMPACT_ATOMS: atom_id res chain seq x y z
N MET A 1 -6.20 -2.41 26.85
CA MET A 1 -4.87 -1.81 26.61
C MET A 1 -4.53 -0.93 27.80
N PRO A 2 -3.31 -1.01 28.35
CA PRO A 2 -2.85 -0.11 29.40
C PRO A 2 -2.87 1.34 28.91
N ALA A 3 -3.06 2.28 29.84
CA ALA A 3 -2.99 3.69 29.51
C ALA A 3 -1.59 4.04 28.98
N PRO A 4 -1.47 4.94 27.99
CA PRO A 4 -0.18 5.43 27.54
C PRO A 4 0.66 5.99 28.68
N VAL A 5 1.95 5.65 28.69
CA VAL A 5 2.90 6.25 29.64
C VAL A 5 3.10 7.74 29.35
N THR A 6 3.26 8.54 30.39
CA THR A 6 3.71 9.93 30.25
C THR A 6 5.14 9.93 29.72
N PRO A 7 5.43 10.55 28.57
CA PRO A 7 6.78 10.54 28.03
C PRO A 7 7.71 11.44 28.83
N ILE A 8 8.98 11.06 28.90
CA ILE A 8 10.05 11.96 29.31
C ILE A 8 10.21 12.99 28.18
N VAL A 9 10.22 14.27 28.53
CA VAL A 9 10.47 15.37 27.58
C VAL A 9 11.85 15.93 27.88
N SER A 10 12.82 15.64 27.01
CA SER A 10 14.22 15.98 27.23
C SER A 10 15.00 15.92 25.92
N MET A 11 15.96 16.83 25.74
CA MET A 11 16.95 16.74 24.65
C MET A 11 17.99 15.63 24.90
N THR A 12 18.23 15.29 26.16
CA THR A 12 19.16 14.23 26.55
C THR A 12 18.44 12.88 26.61
N PRO A 13 19.00 11.81 26.00
CA PRO A 13 18.47 10.46 26.15
C PRO A 13 18.34 10.08 27.63
N PRO A 14 17.21 9.48 28.06
CA PRO A 14 17.07 9.06 29.44
C PRO A 14 18.14 8.02 29.82
N ASN A 15 18.72 8.17 31.01
CA ASN A 15 19.71 7.25 31.57
C ASN A 15 19.29 6.93 33.02
N PRO A 16 18.99 5.66 33.38
CA PRO A 16 19.09 4.46 32.54
C PRO A 16 18.07 4.43 31.37
N ASP A 17 18.35 3.60 30.35
CA ASP A 17 17.44 3.43 29.20
C ASP A 17 16.10 2.83 29.68
N PRO A 18 14.97 3.53 29.49
CA PRO A 18 13.67 3.14 30.03
C PRO A 18 13.07 1.93 29.32
N ARG A 19 13.71 1.43 28.25
CA ARG A 19 13.31 0.21 27.54
C ARG A 19 13.84 -1.06 28.21
N VAL A 20 14.87 -0.95 29.05
CA VAL A 20 15.48 -2.12 29.71
C VAL A 20 14.51 -2.67 30.75
N GLY A 21 14.19 -3.97 30.65
CA GLY A 21 13.32 -4.67 31.60
C GLY A 21 11.81 -4.51 31.37
N LEU A 22 11.38 -3.91 30.24
CA LEU A 22 9.96 -3.85 29.89
C LEU A 22 9.37 -5.26 29.74
N ALA A 23 8.23 -5.48 30.40
CA ALA A 23 7.48 -6.73 30.30
C ALA A 23 6.89 -6.90 28.87
N PRO A 24 6.96 -8.11 28.29
CA PRO A 24 6.28 -8.41 27.03
C PRO A 24 4.77 -8.46 27.20
N GLY A 25 4.02 -8.34 26.11
CA GLY A 25 2.58 -8.48 26.09
C GLY A 25 2.02 -8.27 24.69
N ARG A 26 0.86 -8.87 24.38
CA ARG A 26 0.20 -8.65 23.08
C ARG A 26 -0.64 -7.38 23.08
N TRP A 27 -1.32 -7.12 24.20
CA TRP A 27 -2.24 -5.98 24.39
C TRP A 27 -1.95 -5.19 25.68
N ASP A 28 -0.89 -5.58 26.38
CA ASP A 28 -0.53 -5.16 27.73
C ASP A 28 0.99 -5.07 27.94
N ALA A 29 1.76 -5.01 26.85
CA ALA A 29 3.20 -4.78 26.94
C ALA A 29 3.50 -3.51 27.74
N ALA A 30 4.56 -3.57 28.56
CA ALA A 30 5.05 -2.39 29.24
C ALA A 30 5.58 -1.37 28.22
N GLN A 31 5.39 -0.08 28.51
CA GLN A 31 5.68 1.00 27.57
C GLN A 31 6.76 1.92 28.13
N ALA A 32 7.54 2.51 27.22
CA ALA A 32 8.43 3.64 27.49
C ALA A 32 8.24 4.69 26.39
N GLY A 33 8.27 5.97 26.76
CA GLY A 33 8.12 7.08 25.83
C GLY A 33 9.17 8.17 26.07
N TRP A 34 9.81 8.62 25.00
CA TRP A 34 10.75 9.75 25.02
C TRP A 34 10.40 10.68 23.86
N ASN A 35 10.09 11.94 24.18
CA ASN A 35 9.70 13.01 23.25
C ASN A 35 8.47 12.72 22.35
N MET A 36 7.87 11.54 22.45
CA MET A 36 6.63 11.17 21.77
C MET A 36 5.63 10.59 22.76
N ARG A 37 4.38 11.04 22.68
CA ARG A 37 3.26 10.53 23.47
C ARG A 37 2.39 9.64 22.60
N MET A 38 2.20 8.39 23.01
CA MET A 38 1.16 7.55 22.43
C MET A 38 -0.21 8.11 22.82
N ILE A 39 -1.08 8.36 21.85
CA ILE A 39 -2.41 8.93 22.08
C ILE A 39 -3.48 7.84 22.11
N SER A 40 -3.33 6.80 21.27
CA SER A 40 -4.18 5.63 21.27
C SER A 40 -3.40 4.40 20.81
N THR A 41 -3.90 3.23 21.20
CA THR A 41 -3.48 1.92 20.73
C THR A 41 -4.73 1.06 20.51
N THR A 42 -5.59 1.53 19.61
CA THR A 42 -6.83 0.84 19.27
C THR A 42 -6.52 -0.50 18.60
N PRO A 43 -7.05 -1.63 19.08
CA PRO A 43 -6.87 -2.92 18.41
C PRO A 43 -7.48 -2.93 17.00
N PRO A 44 -6.87 -3.66 16.04
CA PRO A 44 -7.46 -3.89 14.73
C PRO A 44 -8.80 -4.65 14.84
N SER A 45 -9.61 -4.63 13.78
CA SER A 45 -10.79 -5.49 13.72
C SER A 45 -10.41 -6.98 13.64
N ALA A 46 -11.40 -7.85 13.80
CA ALA A 46 -11.18 -9.30 13.71
C ALA A 46 -10.65 -9.74 12.33
N SER A 47 -11.02 -9.04 11.24
CA SER A 47 -10.63 -9.43 9.88
C SER A 47 -9.19 -9.04 9.52
N SER A 48 -8.61 -8.06 10.22
CA SER A 48 -7.19 -7.67 10.09
C SER A 48 -6.34 -8.12 11.27
N ALA A 49 -6.91 -8.83 12.25
CA ALA A 49 -6.18 -9.31 13.43
C ALA A 49 -5.02 -10.24 13.03
N GLY A 50 -3.79 -9.80 13.30
CA GLY A 50 -2.58 -10.54 12.94
C GLY A 50 -2.08 -10.29 11.51
N ALA A 51 -2.77 -9.47 10.72
CA ALA A 51 -2.26 -8.99 9.45
C ALA A 51 -1.14 -7.95 9.66
N THR A 52 -0.23 -7.85 8.68
CA THR A 52 0.72 -6.75 8.58
C THR A 52 0.00 -5.51 8.06
N HIS A 53 0.25 -4.35 8.67
CA HIS A 53 -0.35 -3.06 8.32
C HIS A 53 0.75 -2.11 7.81
N PRO A 54 1.10 -2.15 6.50
CA PRO A 54 2.31 -1.49 6.02
C PRO A 54 2.17 0.01 5.79
N ASP A 55 0.95 0.53 5.59
CA ASP A 55 0.76 1.89 5.11
C ASP A 55 -0.50 2.58 5.64
N LEU A 56 -0.49 3.91 5.62
CA LEU A 56 -1.56 4.79 6.08
C LEU A 56 -1.80 5.92 5.09
N ALA A 57 -3.06 6.14 4.74
CA ALA A 57 -3.51 7.33 4.02
C ALA A 57 -4.51 8.12 4.87
N PHE A 58 -4.48 9.45 4.74
CA PHE A 58 -5.37 10.34 5.49
C PHE A 58 -6.34 11.06 4.56
N THR A 59 -7.59 11.18 4.97
CA THR A 59 -8.59 11.98 4.26
C THR A 59 -9.62 12.53 5.22
N ARG A 60 -9.82 13.85 5.20
CA ARG A 60 -10.72 14.56 6.12
C ARG A 60 -10.42 14.17 7.58
N LYS A 61 -11.37 13.52 8.25
CA LYS A 61 -11.29 13.02 9.63
C LYS A 61 -11.04 11.50 9.72
N TYR A 62 -10.63 10.88 8.63
CA TYR A 62 -10.40 9.44 8.55
C TYR A 62 -8.94 9.13 8.28
N VAL A 63 -8.47 8.03 8.87
CA VAL A 63 -7.27 7.33 8.43
C VAL A 63 -7.68 6.01 7.79
N ILE A 64 -7.12 5.72 6.63
CA ILE A 64 -7.26 4.46 5.91
C ILE A 64 -5.96 3.71 6.12
N GLN A 65 -6.03 2.55 6.74
CA GLN A 65 -4.90 1.70 7.04
C GLN A 65 -4.91 0.49 6.13
N GLY A 66 -3.95 0.45 5.21
CA GLY A 66 -3.68 -0.73 4.40
C GLY A 66 -3.26 -1.90 5.28
N ASN A 67 -3.69 -3.10 4.94
CA ASN A 67 -3.22 -4.33 5.58
C ASN A 67 -3.28 -5.51 4.62
N TYR A 68 -2.54 -6.58 4.84
CA TYR A 68 -2.45 -7.66 3.85
C TYR A 68 -3.78 -8.35 3.47
N ASN A 69 -4.82 -8.20 4.29
CA ASN A 69 -6.17 -8.71 4.05
C ASN A 69 -7.10 -7.69 3.36
N GLY A 70 -6.73 -6.41 3.28
CA GLY A 70 -7.50 -5.35 2.63
C GLY A 70 -7.13 -3.97 3.17
N PHE A 71 -8.11 -3.22 3.65
CA PHE A 71 -7.86 -1.97 4.38
C PHE A 71 -8.95 -1.70 5.42
N GLU A 72 -8.58 -0.98 6.48
CA GLU A 72 -9.51 -0.51 7.50
C GLU A 72 -9.63 1.01 7.43
N ILE A 73 -10.82 1.53 7.66
CA ILE A 73 -11.10 2.96 7.73
C ILE A 73 -11.48 3.27 9.16
N TRP A 74 -10.73 4.19 9.77
CA TRP A 74 -10.93 4.63 11.14
C TRP A 74 -11.36 6.09 11.16
N ASP A 75 -12.47 6.39 11.82
CA ASP A 75 -12.84 7.77 12.19
C ASP A 75 -11.93 8.22 13.34
N ILE A 76 -11.13 9.26 13.08
CA ILE A 76 -10.18 9.87 14.02
C ILE A 76 -10.62 11.27 14.45
N SER A 77 -11.93 11.58 14.42
CA SER A 77 -12.50 12.81 15.01
C SER A 77 -12.09 12.96 16.48
N ASN A 78 -11.96 11.83 17.18
CA ASN A 78 -11.28 11.75 18.46
C ASN A 78 -10.03 10.84 18.31
N PRO A 79 -8.82 11.40 18.17
CA PRO A 79 -7.61 10.61 17.96
C PRO A 79 -7.20 9.77 19.19
N ALA A 80 -7.73 10.08 20.38
CA ALA A 80 -7.54 9.27 21.59
C ALA A 80 -8.50 8.07 21.66
N LYS A 81 -9.53 8.06 20.81
CA LYS A 81 -10.47 6.94 20.68
C LYS A 81 -10.93 6.78 19.22
N PRO A 82 -10.03 6.37 18.30
CA PRO A 82 -10.41 6.01 16.94
C PRO A 82 -11.53 4.97 16.92
N VAL A 83 -12.49 5.14 16.02
CA VAL A 83 -13.62 4.21 15.84
C VAL A 83 -13.56 3.62 14.44
N LEU A 84 -13.69 2.30 14.33
CA LEU A 84 -13.76 1.62 13.04
C LEU A 84 -15.02 2.07 12.29
N ALA A 85 -14.84 2.70 11.14
CA ALA A 85 -15.93 3.10 10.25
C ALA A 85 -16.26 1.97 9.27
N ASN A 86 -15.24 1.30 8.73
CA ASN A 86 -15.40 0.17 7.83
C ASN A 86 -14.12 -0.71 7.81
N ALA A 87 -14.28 -2.00 7.56
CA ALA A 87 -13.19 -2.91 7.22
C ALA A 87 -13.50 -3.53 5.86
N TYR A 88 -12.68 -3.22 4.85
CA TYR A 88 -12.86 -3.74 3.50
C TYR A 88 -11.90 -4.90 3.27
N GLU A 89 -12.44 -6.10 3.16
CA GLU A 89 -11.67 -7.30 2.87
C GLU A 89 -11.40 -7.39 1.36
N CYS A 90 -10.11 -7.32 1.00
CA CYS A 90 -9.65 -7.55 -0.35
C CYS A 90 -8.17 -7.96 -0.31
N PRO A 91 -7.89 -9.24 -0.04
CA PRO A 91 -6.53 -9.73 0.13
C PRO A 91 -5.71 -9.48 -1.13
N ALA A 92 -4.52 -8.90 -0.96
CA ALA A 92 -3.65 -8.60 -2.08
C ALA A 92 -2.15 -8.63 -1.78
N SER A 93 -1.77 -8.74 -0.51
CA SER A 93 -0.40 -8.47 -0.02
C SER A 93 0.02 -7.01 -0.25
N GLN A 94 0.81 -6.48 0.68
CA GLN A 94 1.06 -5.04 0.86
C GLN A 94 -0.22 -4.27 1.15
N ASN A 95 -1.07 -4.05 0.15
CA ASN A 95 -2.22 -3.15 0.27
C ASN A 95 -1.82 -1.75 0.74
N ASP A 96 -0.66 -1.26 0.30
CA ASP A 96 -0.25 0.14 0.47
C ASP A 96 -1.29 1.06 -0.15
N VAL A 97 -1.61 2.17 0.52
CA VAL A 97 -2.78 3.01 0.22
C VAL A 97 -2.40 4.45 0.00
N SER A 98 -3.01 5.07 -1.01
CA SER A 98 -2.98 6.53 -1.18
C SER A 98 -4.36 7.06 -1.52
N VAL A 99 -4.65 8.29 -1.10
CA VAL A 99 -5.93 8.95 -1.36
C VAL A 99 -5.71 10.21 -2.20
N TYR A 100 -6.55 10.39 -3.22
CA TYR A 100 -6.69 11.66 -3.92
C TYR A 100 -8.17 12.00 -4.10
N LYS A 101 -8.62 13.07 -3.44
CA LYS A 101 -10.05 13.46 -3.38
C LYS A 101 -10.91 12.28 -2.90
N ASN A 102 -11.79 11.76 -3.76
CA ASN A 102 -12.68 10.64 -3.47
C ASN A 102 -12.16 9.31 -4.05
N LEU A 103 -10.90 9.24 -4.47
CA LEU A 103 -10.30 8.00 -4.96
C LEU A 103 -9.30 7.47 -3.95
N LEU A 104 -9.38 6.16 -3.71
CA LEU A 104 -8.39 5.39 -2.97
C LEU A 104 -7.68 4.46 -3.95
N PHE A 105 -6.36 4.46 -3.88
CA PHE A 105 -5.48 3.57 -4.63
C PHE A 105 -4.89 2.56 -3.68
N MET A 106 -4.94 1.29 -4.04
CA MET A 106 -4.41 0.20 -3.22
C MET A 106 -3.48 -0.69 -4.05
N SER A 107 -2.26 -0.87 -3.57
CA SER A 107 -1.27 -1.76 -4.17
C SER A 107 -1.66 -3.23 -4.01
N SER A 108 -1.43 -4.03 -5.05
CA SER A 108 -1.67 -5.48 -5.08
C SER A 108 -0.42 -6.18 -5.60
N GLU A 109 0.36 -6.77 -4.71
CA GLU A 109 1.62 -7.43 -5.05
C GLU A 109 1.44 -8.94 -5.23
N GLY A 110 0.71 -9.53 -4.28
CA GLY A 110 0.65 -10.95 -3.98
C GLY A 110 0.03 -11.76 -5.10
N THR A 111 0.55 -12.98 -5.30
CA THR A 111 0.01 -13.89 -6.29
C THR A 111 -1.34 -14.46 -5.88
N ASN A 112 -1.71 -14.44 -4.61
CA ASN A 112 -2.99 -14.93 -4.10
C ASN A 112 -4.16 -13.94 -4.26
N SER A 113 -3.90 -12.73 -4.75
CA SER A 113 -4.91 -11.67 -4.91
C SER A 113 -5.91 -12.01 -6.02
N ARG A 114 -7.21 -11.87 -5.74
CA ARG A 114 -8.32 -12.24 -6.63
C ARG A 114 -9.13 -11.05 -7.13
N GLN A 115 -9.76 -11.16 -8.30
CA GLN A 115 -10.66 -10.13 -8.84
C GLN A 115 -11.88 -9.88 -7.94
N ASP A 116 -12.43 -10.93 -7.31
CA ASP A 116 -13.61 -10.85 -6.45
C ASP A 116 -13.31 -10.42 -5.01
N CYS A 117 -12.07 -10.01 -4.72
CA CYS A 117 -11.59 -9.62 -3.38
C CYS A 117 -11.77 -10.71 -2.30
N LYS A 118 -12.01 -11.98 -2.66
CA LYS A 118 -12.18 -13.05 -1.69
C LYS A 118 -10.85 -13.69 -1.29
N PHE A 119 -10.85 -14.34 -0.13
CA PHE A 119 -9.80 -15.26 0.27
C PHE A 119 -9.78 -16.53 -0.60
N GLY A 120 -8.77 -17.39 -0.41
CA GLY A 120 -8.63 -18.68 -1.10
C GLY A 120 -7.55 -18.73 -2.17
N GLY A 121 -7.00 -17.58 -2.57
CA GLY A 121 -5.85 -17.53 -3.48
C GLY A 121 -6.17 -17.93 -4.92
N VAL A 122 -5.11 -18.03 -5.73
CA VAL A 122 -5.19 -18.44 -7.15
C VAL A 122 -4.11 -19.50 -7.40
N PRO A 123 -4.45 -20.80 -7.29
CA PRO A 123 -3.46 -21.90 -7.34
C PRO A 123 -2.80 -22.10 -8.70
N ALA A 124 -3.53 -21.79 -9.78
CA ALA A 124 -3.01 -21.95 -11.14
C ALA A 124 -1.75 -21.08 -11.36
N PRO A 125 -0.76 -21.50 -12.15
CA PRO A 125 0.43 -20.68 -12.45
C PRO A 125 0.12 -19.40 -13.25
N ALA A 126 -0.92 -19.44 -14.08
CA ALA A 126 -1.45 -18.34 -14.87
C ALA A 126 -2.99 -18.34 -14.74
N SER A 127 -3.59 -17.21 -14.42
CA SER A 127 -5.06 -17.08 -14.34
C SER A 127 -5.52 -15.64 -14.52
N GLU A 128 -6.62 -15.47 -15.25
CA GLU A 128 -7.34 -14.20 -15.37
C GLU A 128 -7.90 -13.74 -14.02
N ASP A 129 -8.22 -14.65 -13.09
CA ASP A 129 -8.78 -14.30 -11.78
C ASP A 129 -7.77 -13.56 -10.89
N ARG A 130 -6.47 -13.59 -11.21
CA ARG A 130 -5.42 -12.99 -10.39
C ARG A 130 -5.33 -11.48 -10.60
N VAL A 131 -5.23 -10.72 -9.52
CA VAL A 131 -4.99 -9.26 -9.56
C VAL A 131 -3.62 -8.91 -9.04
N ARG A 132 -2.76 -8.34 -9.90
CA ARG A 132 -1.45 -7.80 -9.48
C ARG A 132 -1.23 -6.45 -10.14
N GLY A 133 -1.08 -5.40 -9.37
CA GLY A 133 -0.95 -4.02 -9.85
C GLY A 133 -1.64 -3.07 -8.88
N VAL A 134 -2.56 -2.22 -9.36
CA VAL A 134 -3.22 -1.21 -8.52
C VAL A 134 -4.73 -1.36 -8.62
N ARG A 135 -5.42 -1.40 -7.48
CA ARG A 135 -6.87 -1.28 -7.40
C ARG A 135 -7.26 0.17 -7.16
N ILE A 136 -8.31 0.63 -7.82
CA ILE A 136 -8.88 1.97 -7.64
C ILE A 136 -10.27 1.81 -7.05
N PHE A 137 -10.51 2.49 -5.93
CA PHE A 137 -11.80 2.54 -5.26
C PHE A 137 -12.36 3.96 -5.29
N ASP A 138 -13.68 4.09 -5.41
CA ASP A 138 -14.43 5.29 -5.10
C ASP A 138 -14.80 5.25 -3.62
N ILE A 139 -14.36 6.26 -2.88
CA ILE A 139 -14.59 6.47 -1.45
C ILE A 139 -15.41 7.74 -1.19
N SER A 140 -16.24 8.18 -2.16
CA SER A 140 -17.18 9.29 -1.98
C SER A 140 -18.14 9.02 -0.82
N ASP A 141 -18.58 7.77 -0.67
CA ASP A 141 -19.16 7.23 0.55
C ASP A 141 -18.08 6.41 1.27
N ILE A 142 -17.46 7.02 2.28
CA ILE A 142 -16.33 6.44 3.01
C ILE A 142 -16.71 5.17 3.79
N ALA A 143 -17.99 5.00 4.13
CA ALA A 143 -18.48 3.81 4.82
C ALA A 143 -18.68 2.63 3.86
N HIS A 144 -18.84 2.90 2.57
CA HIS A 144 -19.08 1.88 1.54
C HIS A 144 -18.16 2.08 0.32
N PRO A 145 -16.84 1.83 0.45
CA PRO A 145 -15.90 1.89 -0.66
C PRO A 145 -16.33 0.98 -1.82
N LYS A 146 -16.25 1.50 -3.05
CA LYS A 146 -16.62 0.75 -4.26
C LYS A 146 -15.39 0.52 -5.13
N LEU A 147 -15.06 -0.73 -5.41
CA LEU A 147 -14.01 -1.06 -6.37
C LEU A 147 -14.45 -0.60 -7.77
N VAL A 148 -13.68 0.33 -8.35
CA VAL A 148 -13.95 0.91 -9.67
C VAL A 148 -13.28 0.09 -10.77
N THR A 149 -12.00 -0.24 -10.59
CA THR A 149 -11.22 -1.03 -11.54
C THR A 149 -9.96 -1.59 -10.89
N SER A 150 -9.41 -2.64 -11.48
CA SER A 150 -8.12 -3.24 -11.10
C SER A 150 -7.19 -3.20 -12.31
N LEU A 151 -6.02 -2.59 -12.14
CA LEU A 151 -5.02 -2.44 -13.19
C LEU A 151 -3.94 -3.48 -12.98
N GLN A 152 -3.55 -4.13 -14.08
CA GLN A 152 -2.61 -5.24 -14.08
C GLN A 152 -1.23 -4.77 -14.54
N THR A 153 -0.17 -5.05 -13.76
CA THR A 153 1.24 -4.76 -14.11
C THR A 153 2.10 -6.03 -14.07
N CYS A 154 3.18 -6.10 -14.84
CA CYS A 154 3.92 -7.36 -14.97
C CYS A 154 4.51 -7.90 -13.65
N ARG A 155 4.73 -7.00 -12.68
CA ARG A 155 5.36 -7.32 -11.39
C ARG A 155 4.51 -6.94 -10.18
N GLY A 156 3.22 -6.67 -10.39
CA GLY A 156 2.33 -6.17 -9.34
C GLY A 156 2.68 -4.76 -8.88
N SER A 157 2.15 -4.37 -7.72
CA SER A 157 2.54 -3.15 -7.02
C SER A 157 2.80 -3.50 -5.56
N HIS A 158 4.02 -3.24 -5.10
CA HIS A 158 4.36 -3.32 -3.69
C HIS A 158 3.98 -2.02 -3.01
N THR A 159 4.40 -0.91 -3.64
CA THR A 159 3.87 0.40 -3.35
C THR A 159 3.65 1.21 -4.63
N HIS A 160 3.09 2.39 -4.50
CA HIS A 160 2.87 3.33 -5.59
C HIS A 160 2.99 4.78 -5.12
N THR A 161 3.24 5.69 -6.06
CA THR A 161 3.21 7.14 -5.82
C THR A 161 2.11 7.78 -6.65
N VAL A 162 1.26 8.56 -6.00
CA VAL A 162 0.23 9.38 -6.64
C VAL A 162 0.82 10.74 -7.04
N VAL A 163 0.69 11.11 -8.31
CA VAL A 163 1.28 12.33 -8.88
C VAL A 163 0.26 13.11 -9.70
N THR A 164 0.11 14.40 -9.42
CA THR A 164 -0.57 15.35 -10.30
C THR A 164 0.42 15.98 -11.27
N GLN A 165 0.03 16.17 -12.53
CA GLN A 165 0.90 16.77 -13.54
C GLN A 165 0.50 18.23 -13.82
N PRO A 166 1.42 19.20 -13.70
CA PRO A 166 1.17 20.57 -14.15
C PRO A 166 0.74 20.61 -15.63
N GLY A 167 -0.31 21.36 -15.93
CA GLY A 167 -0.87 21.43 -17.29
C GLY A 167 -1.82 20.28 -17.68
N ASP A 168 -2.01 19.27 -16.83
CA ASP A 168 -3.02 18.22 -17.03
C ASP A 168 -3.87 18.00 -15.77
N PRO A 169 -4.80 18.93 -15.45
CA PRO A 169 -5.62 18.86 -14.23
C PRO A 169 -6.69 17.77 -14.29
N ASN A 170 -6.93 17.17 -15.46
CA ASN A 170 -8.00 16.19 -15.67
C ASN A 170 -7.55 14.75 -15.40
N ASN A 171 -6.24 14.55 -15.22
CA ASN A 171 -5.65 13.23 -15.02
C ASN A 171 -4.79 13.21 -13.76
N LEU A 172 -4.72 12.01 -13.17
CA LEU A 172 -3.78 11.65 -12.14
C LEU A 172 -2.84 10.58 -12.69
N TYR A 173 -1.63 10.53 -12.19
CA TYR A 173 -0.63 9.54 -12.58
C TYR A 173 -0.23 8.72 -11.37
N ILE A 174 -0.18 7.40 -11.55
CA ILE A 174 0.26 6.46 -10.53
C ILE A 174 1.56 5.83 -11.01
N TYR A 175 2.65 6.11 -10.30
CA TYR A 175 3.94 5.50 -10.54
C TYR A 175 4.04 4.23 -9.71
N VAL A 176 4.04 3.08 -10.38
CA VAL A 176 3.97 1.78 -9.73
C VAL A 176 5.37 1.27 -9.42
N SER A 177 5.61 0.89 -8.17
CA SER A 177 6.80 0.16 -7.76
C SER A 177 6.44 -1.32 -7.56
N GLY A 178 6.67 -2.14 -8.59
CA GLY A 178 6.50 -3.59 -8.52
C GLY A 178 7.78 -4.29 -8.11
N THR A 179 7.73 -5.12 -7.06
CA THR A 179 8.90 -5.89 -6.59
C THR A 179 8.78 -7.40 -6.80
N ALA A 180 7.58 -7.92 -7.04
CA ALA A 180 7.38 -9.34 -7.25
C ALA A 180 7.97 -9.83 -8.59
N ASN A 181 8.03 -11.16 -8.73
CA ASN A 181 8.51 -11.81 -9.94
C ASN A 181 7.66 -11.43 -11.16
N VAL A 182 8.30 -11.39 -12.33
CA VAL A 182 7.61 -11.17 -13.60
C VAL A 182 6.64 -12.33 -13.84
N ARG A 183 5.36 -12.03 -14.06
CA ARG A 183 4.37 -13.07 -14.39
C ARG A 183 4.55 -13.60 -15.81
N PRO A 184 4.11 -14.84 -16.09
CA PRO A 184 4.20 -15.40 -17.43
C PRO A 184 3.37 -14.58 -18.43
N ALA A 185 3.85 -14.52 -19.67
CA ALA A 185 3.16 -13.84 -20.77
C ALA A 185 1.77 -14.44 -21.08
N SER A 186 1.53 -15.69 -20.67
CA SER A 186 0.23 -16.35 -20.75
C SER A 186 -0.79 -15.83 -19.73
N GLU A 187 -0.35 -15.20 -18.63
CA GLU A 187 -1.24 -14.53 -17.66
C GLU A 187 -1.41 -13.04 -17.98
N LEU A 188 -0.36 -12.37 -18.43
CA LEU A 188 -0.46 -10.99 -18.93
C LEU A 188 0.45 -10.79 -20.13
N LYS A 189 -0.16 -10.56 -21.29
CA LYS A 189 0.55 -10.32 -22.54
C LYS A 189 1.56 -9.17 -22.39
N GLY A 190 2.76 -9.37 -22.90
CA GLY A 190 3.84 -8.37 -22.87
C GLY A 190 4.79 -8.49 -21.68
N CYS A 191 4.48 -9.33 -20.68
CA CYS A 191 5.41 -9.60 -19.60
C CYS A 191 6.52 -10.56 -20.03
N GLN A 192 7.76 -10.07 -20.00
CA GLN A 192 8.95 -10.84 -20.35
C GLN A 192 9.97 -10.76 -19.21
N ASP A 193 10.53 -11.91 -18.83
CA ASP A 193 11.55 -12.00 -17.77
C ASP A 193 12.95 -12.14 -18.35
N GLY A 194 13.37 -11.13 -19.12
CA GLY A 194 14.70 -11.07 -19.70
C GLY A 194 15.75 -10.52 -18.73
N GLY A 195 17.02 -10.68 -19.11
CA GLY A 195 18.16 -10.14 -18.37
C GLY A 195 18.22 -8.60 -18.34
N ARG A 196 19.23 -8.07 -17.63
CA ARG A 196 19.43 -6.62 -17.43
C ARG A 196 19.50 -5.82 -18.72
N ASP A 197 19.98 -6.40 -19.81
CA ASP A 197 20.19 -5.70 -21.08
C ASP A 197 19.05 -5.93 -22.08
N ASP A 198 18.08 -6.80 -21.76
CA ASP A 198 16.94 -7.04 -22.64
C ASP A 198 15.99 -5.83 -22.60
N PRO A 199 15.83 -5.10 -23.72
CA PRO A 199 14.94 -3.96 -23.80
C PRO A 199 13.47 -4.32 -23.67
N ASN A 200 13.06 -5.58 -23.70
CA ASN A 200 11.67 -6.00 -23.51
C ASN A 200 11.40 -6.55 -22.10
N SER A 201 12.44 -6.72 -21.28
CA SER A 201 12.28 -7.19 -19.91
C SER A 201 11.36 -6.26 -19.10
N ALA A 202 10.45 -6.86 -18.34
CA ALA A 202 9.61 -6.18 -17.35
C ALA A 202 10.39 -5.84 -16.07
N ARG A 203 11.62 -6.33 -15.92
CA ARG A 203 12.54 -5.85 -14.88
C ARG A 203 13.01 -4.43 -15.21
N PHE A 204 13.41 -3.70 -14.18
CA PHE A 204 14.04 -2.38 -14.33
C PHE A 204 13.15 -1.35 -15.07
N ARG A 205 11.84 -1.45 -14.85
CA ARG A 205 10.82 -0.53 -15.37
C ARG A 205 9.92 -0.03 -14.25
N LEU A 206 9.32 1.12 -14.49
CA LEU A 206 8.19 1.63 -13.72
C LEU A 206 6.97 1.64 -14.63
N GLU A 207 5.87 0.99 -14.26
CA GLU A 207 4.59 1.20 -14.93
C GLU A 207 3.96 2.51 -14.45
N VAL A 208 3.54 3.35 -15.40
CA VAL A 208 2.83 4.62 -15.13
C VAL A 208 1.39 4.45 -15.57
N ILE A 209 0.47 4.51 -14.61
CA ILE A 209 -0.97 4.44 -14.87
C ILE A 209 -1.50 5.87 -14.95
N ARG A 210 -2.21 6.21 -16.02
CA ARG A 210 -3.01 7.43 -16.11
C ARG A 210 -4.43 7.13 -15.64
N VAL A 211 -4.96 7.96 -14.76
CA VAL A 211 -6.31 7.86 -14.20
C VAL A 211 -7.09 9.13 -14.58
N PRO A 212 -8.02 9.05 -15.56
CA PRO A 212 -8.90 10.16 -15.88
C PRO A 212 -9.85 10.44 -14.70
N LEU A 213 -9.83 11.64 -14.12
CA LEU A 213 -10.60 11.94 -12.91
C LEU A 213 -12.11 11.88 -13.15
N ALA A 214 -12.57 12.20 -14.36
CA ALA A 214 -13.99 12.12 -14.73
C ALA A 214 -14.47 10.70 -15.01
N LYS A 215 -13.55 9.76 -15.31
CA LYS A 215 -13.88 8.35 -15.58
C LYS A 215 -12.73 7.44 -15.11
N PRO A 216 -12.58 7.23 -13.79
CA PRO A 216 -11.46 6.46 -13.25
C PRO A 216 -11.44 5.00 -13.71
N SER A 217 -12.59 4.44 -14.11
CA SER A 217 -12.68 3.10 -14.72
C SER A 217 -11.95 2.98 -16.06
N ALA A 218 -11.65 4.10 -16.73
CA ALA A 218 -10.84 4.13 -17.95
C ALA A 218 -9.34 4.30 -17.68
N ALA A 219 -8.90 4.11 -16.43
CA ALA A 219 -7.48 4.11 -16.10
C ALA A 219 -6.73 3.04 -16.90
N ALA A 220 -5.49 3.33 -17.27
CA ALA A 220 -4.65 2.42 -18.03
C ALA A 220 -3.17 2.69 -17.79
N VAL A 221 -2.34 1.65 -17.93
CA VAL A 221 -0.89 1.81 -18.05
C VAL A 221 -0.61 2.53 -19.37
N VAL A 222 -0.04 3.73 -19.31
CA VAL A 222 0.24 4.58 -20.48
C VAL A 222 1.72 4.64 -20.84
N SER A 223 2.59 4.27 -19.90
CA SER A 223 4.02 4.24 -20.11
C SER A 223 4.66 3.22 -19.18
N SER A 224 5.79 2.65 -19.62
CA SER A 224 6.60 1.74 -18.82
C SER A 224 8.09 2.09 -18.94
N PRO A 225 8.52 3.30 -18.55
CA PRO A 225 9.90 3.75 -18.72
C PRO A 225 10.91 2.83 -18.05
N ARG A 226 12.08 2.70 -18.67
CA ARG A 226 13.22 1.94 -18.13
C ARG A 226 14.02 2.84 -17.19
N ILE A 227 14.30 2.37 -15.97
CA ILE A 227 14.89 3.20 -14.91
C ILE A 227 16.42 3.14 -14.79
N PHE A 228 17.08 2.26 -15.57
CA PHE A 228 18.55 2.13 -15.59
C PHE A 228 19.16 2.14 -16.99
N ASN A 229 18.44 2.70 -17.97
CA ASN A 229 18.98 2.81 -19.32
C ASN A 229 20.04 3.91 -19.38
N ASN A 230 21.16 3.67 -20.08
CA ASN A 230 22.24 4.64 -20.27
C ASN A 230 22.90 5.16 -18.98
N LEU A 231 22.85 4.41 -17.87
CA LEU A 231 23.62 4.77 -16.68
C LEU A 231 25.12 4.49 -16.90
N PRO A 232 26.02 5.42 -16.52
CA PRO A 232 27.45 5.18 -16.57
C PRO A 232 27.85 4.04 -15.62
N ILE A 233 28.96 3.37 -15.91
CA ILE A 233 29.54 2.36 -15.02
C ILE A 233 29.88 3.06 -13.70
N ALA A 234 29.34 2.55 -12.59
CA ALA A 234 29.68 3.07 -11.27
C ALA A 234 31.20 2.97 -11.05
N PRO A 235 31.86 4.03 -10.55
CA PRO A 235 33.28 3.96 -10.25
C PRO A 235 33.55 2.82 -9.29
N ARG A 236 34.58 2.03 -9.57
CA ARG A 236 35.09 1.04 -8.62
C ARG A 236 36.04 1.78 -7.70
N ASN A 237 35.81 1.66 -6.39
CA ASN A 237 36.87 1.97 -5.43
C ASN A 237 37.89 0.82 -5.57
N GLU A 238 39.08 1.13 -6.06
CA GLU A 238 40.23 0.23 -5.96
C GLU A 238 40.73 0.15 -4.51
#